data_AF-A0AAU8ELA8-F1
#
_entry.id   AF-A0AAU8ELA8-F1
#
_cell.length_a   1.000
_cell.length_b   1.000
_cell.length_c   1.000
_cell.angle_alpha   90.00
_cell.angle_beta   90.00
_cell.angle_gamma   90.00
#
_symmetry.space_group_name_H-M   'P 1'
#
loop_
_entity.id
_entity.type
_entity.pdbx_description
1 polymer ?
#
loop_
_entity_poly.entity_id
_entity_poly.type
_entity_poly.pdbx_seq_one_letter_code
_entity_poly.pdbx_strand_id
1 'polypeptide(L)'
;MGVSPLLPDRGRRVFVAVGDSFTEGVGDRSSRMPNGVRGWADRVAEKLAKAEPGWHYANLAIRSKRLRHIVDEQLEQAIAMEPTLITLYAGGNDILDFGTDMDQLLAQYEEVVARLAATGATLVLFTGFDVKVSAVLEPLKKRNTLYNRRVRELAAKYGAVLVDYWCFEAFHDRRMWDTDRLHMSKAGHKYLAAQVLDHLGVPHKISLKEWEPPARTTLRDWERRQRRWVNDWVLPLFGRKLRGVTLGDSLSPRWPEPVKVPRKGGLKKLMEPRD
;
A
#
# COMPACT_ATOMS: atom_id res chain seq x y z
N MET A 1 18.29 -9.47 -26.39
CA MET A 1 17.21 -10.32 -25.85
C MET A 1 16.07 -9.40 -25.47
N GLY A 2 14.91 -9.51 -26.10
CA GLY A 2 13.77 -8.64 -25.78
C GLY A 2 13.29 -8.93 -24.36
N VAL A 3 13.17 -7.91 -23.52
CA VAL A 3 12.56 -8.04 -22.19
C VAL A 3 11.09 -8.37 -22.41
N SER A 4 10.63 -9.53 -21.93
CA SER A 4 9.21 -9.87 -21.98
C SER A 4 8.41 -8.79 -21.25
N PRO A 5 7.27 -8.35 -21.80
CA PRO A 5 6.46 -7.32 -21.16
C PRO A 5 5.99 -7.80 -19.79
N LEU A 6 6.13 -6.93 -18.78
CA LEU A 6 5.70 -7.22 -17.40
C LEU A 6 4.19 -7.35 -17.27
N LEU A 7 3.41 -6.92 -18.25
CA LEU A 7 1.94 -6.99 -18.21
C LEU A 7 1.45 -7.66 -19.50
N PRO A 8 0.29 -8.32 -19.47
CA PRO A 8 -0.21 -9.04 -20.64
C PRO A 8 -0.55 -8.08 -21.79
N ASP A 9 0.03 -8.33 -22.97
CA ASP A 9 -0.31 -7.63 -24.22
C ASP A 9 -1.71 -8.03 -24.73
N ARG A 10 -2.18 -9.25 -24.40
CA ARG A 10 -3.46 -9.81 -24.83
C ARG A 10 -4.12 -10.60 -23.70
N GLY A 11 -5.43 -10.82 -23.81
CA GLY A 11 -6.20 -11.62 -22.85
C GLY A 11 -6.82 -10.81 -21.71
N ARG A 12 -7.17 -11.51 -20.64
CA ARG A 12 -7.81 -10.96 -19.44
C ARG A 12 -6.85 -9.96 -18.77
N ARG A 13 -7.39 -8.87 -18.23
CA ARG A 13 -6.62 -7.84 -17.51
C ARG A 13 -7.28 -7.60 -16.17
N VAL A 14 -6.78 -8.27 -15.13
CA VAL A 14 -7.31 -8.18 -13.77
C VAL A 14 -6.18 -7.77 -12.85
N PHE A 15 -6.38 -6.62 -12.19
CA PHE A 15 -5.49 -6.14 -11.14
C PHE A 15 -6.16 -6.37 -9.78
N VAL A 16 -5.51 -7.13 -8.90
CA VAL A 16 -5.95 -7.34 -7.51
C VAL A 16 -4.94 -6.73 -6.55
N ALA A 17 -5.40 -5.78 -5.73
CA ALA A 17 -4.61 -5.16 -4.69
C ALA A 17 -4.90 -5.80 -3.32
N VAL A 18 -3.86 -6.37 -2.70
CA VAL A 18 -3.92 -7.10 -1.43
C VAL A 18 -3.07 -6.37 -0.39
N GLY A 19 -3.57 -6.27 0.84
CA GLY A 19 -2.79 -5.68 1.92
C GLY A 19 -3.58 -5.05 3.05
N ASP A 20 -2.97 -4.03 3.64
CA ASP A 20 -3.49 -3.29 4.80
C ASP A 20 -3.85 -1.83 4.45
N SER A 21 -3.74 -0.91 5.42
CA SER A 21 -4.06 0.51 5.24
C SER A 21 -3.22 1.19 4.16
N PHE A 22 -1.99 0.71 3.92
CA PHE A 22 -1.12 1.18 2.86
C PHE A 22 -1.77 0.99 1.48
N THR A 23 -2.31 -0.21 1.24
CA THR A 23 -2.97 -0.59 -0.01
C THR A 23 -4.40 -0.08 -0.10
N GLU A 24 -5.12 -0.05 1.03
CA GLU A 24 -6.48 0.49 1.10
C GLU A 24 -6.48 1.97 0.70
N GLY A 25 -5.49 2.75 1.13
CA GLY A 25 -5.36 4.16 0.77
C GLY A 25 -5.59 5.15 1.92
N VAL A 26 -5.40 4.71 3.16
CA VAL A 26 -5.55 5.58 4.34
C VAL A 26 -4.64 6.79 4.21
N GLY A 27 -5.20 7.98 4.48
CA GLY A 27 -4.52 9.27 4.34
C GLY A 27 -4.80 10.01 3.01
N ASP A 28 -5.38 9.33 2.02
CA ASP A 28 -5.95 9.95 0.82
C ASP A 28 -7.49 9.96 0.86
N ARG A 29 -8.03 10.85 1.70
CA ARG A 29 -9.47 11.00 1.95
C ARG A 29 -10.24 11.33 0.68
N SER A 30 -11.36 10.63 0.46
CA SER A 30 -12.30 10.86 -0.63
C SER A 30 -13.70 10.43 -0.22
N SER A 31 -14.57 11.40 0.08
CA SER A 31 -15.97 11.15 0.47
C SER A 31 -16.81 10.43 -0.59
N ARG A 32 -16.38 10.45 -1.85
CA ARG A 32 -17.07 9.79 -2.97
C ARG A 32 -16.71 8.32 -3.15
N MET A 33 -15.66 7.84 -2.49
CA MET A 33 -15.20 6.46 -2.64
C MET A 33 -15.70 5.64 -1.44
N PRO A 34 -15.97 4.33 -1.61
CA PRO A 34 -16.24 3.48 -0.46
C PRO A 34 -15.06 3.49 0.52
N ASN A 35 -15.35 3.27 1.81
CA ASN A 35 -14.40 3.38 2.92
C ASN A 35 -13.78 4.79 3.11
N GLY A 36 -14.22 5.80 2.35
CA GLY A 36 -13.83 7.20 2.48
C GLY A 36 -12.40 7.51 2.00
N VAL A 37 -11.78 6.62 1.24
CA VAL A 37 -10.38 6.71 0.80
C VAL A 37 -10.20 6.24 -0.64
N ARG A 38 -9.16 6.70 -1.34
CA ARG A 38 -8.83 6.30 -2.73
C ARG A 38 -7.47 5.62 -2.85
N GLY A 39 -6.41 6.25 -2.33
CA GLY A 39 -5.09 5.61 -2.28
C GLY A 39 -4.36 5.47 -3.62
N TRP A 40 -3.23 4.77 -3.58
CA TRP A 40 -2.32 4.62 -4.72
C TRP A 40 -2.80 3.53 -5.70
N ALA A 41 -3.32 2.40 -5.19
CA ALA A 41 -3.75 1.27 -6.00
C ALA A 41 -4.88 1.67 -6.98
N ASP A 42 -5.85 2.47 -6.51
CA ASP A 42 -6.91 3.01 -7.36
C ASP A 42 -6.36 3.89 -8.50
N ARG A 43 -5.31 4.68 -8.22
CA ARG A 43 -4.66 5.52 -9.24
C ARG A 43 -3.92 4.67 -10.25
N VAL A 44 -3.25 3.60 -9.81
CA VAL A 44 -2.58 2.64 -10.70
C VAL A 44 -3.62 1.99 -11.62
N ALA A 45 -4.73 1.47 -11.06
CA ALA A 45 -5.83 0.88 -11.83
C ALA A 45 -6.38 1.84 -12.90
N GLU A 46 -6.62 3.10 -12.54
CA GLU A 46 -7.07 4.13 -13.48
C GLU A 46 -6.06 4.45 -14.59
N LYS A 47 -4.75 4.43 -14.28
CA LYS A 47 -3.71 4.68 -15.28
C LYS A 47 -3.49 3.50 -16.20
N LEU A 48 -3.54 2.27 -15.67
CA LEU A 48 -3.58 1.04 -16.44
C LEU A 48 -4.73 1.08 -17.46
N ALA A 49 -5.96 1.35 -17.00
CA ALA A 49 -7.14 1.46 -17.86
C ALA A 49 -7.08 2.62 -18.88
N LYS A 50 -6.35 3.69 -18.55
CA LYS A 50 -6.14 4.83 -19.45
C LYS A 50 -5.16 4.49 -20.58
N ALA A 51 -4.07 3.81 -20.24
CA ALA A 51 -3.05 3.35 -21.17
C ALA A 51 -3.62 2.28 -22.10
N GLU A 52 -4.24 1.24 -21.53
CA GLU A 52 -4.85 0.12 -22.26
C GLU A 52 -6.27 -0.14 -21.72
N PRO A 53 -7.33 -0.08 -22.53
CA PRO A 53 -8.68 -0.35 -22.05
C PRO A 53 -8.89 -1.82 -21.61
N GLY A 54 -9.90 -2.07 -20.78
CA GLY A 54 -10.34 -3.44 -20.45
C GLY A 54 -9.87 -4.00 -19.11
N TRP A 55 -9.11 -3.21 -18.33
CA TRP A 55 -8.75 -3.57 -16.96
C TRP A 55 -9.98 -3.69 -16.05
N HIS A 56 -10.00 -4.79 -15.30
CA HIS A 56 -10.84 -5.00 -14.13
C HIS A 56 -9.98 -4.90 -12.88
N TYR A 57 -10.54 -4.35 -11.81
CA TYR A 57 -9.78 -4.02 -10.61
C TYR A 57 -10.53 -4.41 -9.34
N ALA A 58 -9.83 -5.07 -8.43
CA ALA A 58 -10.28 -5.35 -7.07
C ALA A 58 -9.26 -4.79 -6.07
N ASN A 59 -9.77 -4.33 -4.92
CA ASN A 59 -8.96 -3.90 -3.79
C ASN A 59 -9.52 -4.56 -2.54
N LEU A 60 -8.83 -5.61 -2.12
CA LEU A 60 -9.16 -6.44 -0.97
C LEU A 60 -8.59 -5.89 0.34
N ALA A 61 -7.77 -4.85 0.26
CA ALA A 61 -7.05 -4.34 1.41
C ALA A 61 -7.97 -3.62 2.40
N ILE A 62 -7.76 -3.89 3.68
CA ILE A 62 -8.49 -3.30 4.80
C ILE A 62 -7.45 -2.80 5.82
N ARG A 63 -7.60 -1.56 6.30
CA ARG A 63 -6.74 -0.98 7.34
C ARG A 63 -6.59 -1.88 8.56
N SER A 64 -5.44 -1.74 9.22
CA SER A 64 -5.09 -2.42 10.46
C SER A 64 -4.97 -3.95 10.36
N LYS A 65 -5.11 -4.54 9.18
CA LYS A 65 -4.91 -5.98 8.97
C LYS A 65 -3.44 -6.36 9.17
N ARG A 66 -3.25 -7.52 9.79
CA ARG A 66 -1.97 -8.20 9.97
C ARG A 66 -1.82 -9.27 8.90
N LEU A 67 -0.63 -9.83 8.74
CA LEU A 67 -0.37 -10.87 7.73
C LEU A 67 -1.39 -12.01 7.82
N ARG A 68 -1.63 -12.57 9.03
CA ARG A 68 -2.62 -13.64 9.21
C ARG A 68 -4.02 -13.29 8.70
N HIS A 69 -4.50 -12.07 8.94
CA HIS A 69 -5.83 -11.66 8.49
C HIS A 69 -5.87 -11.51 6.97
N ILE A 70 -4.77 -11.07 6.35
CA ILE A 70 -4.65 -11.01 4.89
C ILE A 70 -4.67 -12.42 4.29
N VAL A 71 -4.00 -13.38 4.93
CA VAL A 71 -4.06 -14.80 4.53
C VAL A 71 -5.49 -15.32 4.61
N ASP A 72 -6.13 -15.15 5.75
CA ASP A 72 -7.44 -15.75 6.03
C ASP A 72 -8.56 -15.11 5.19
N GLU A 73 -8.47 -13.80 4.91
CA GLU A 73 -9.59 -13.05 4.31
C GLU A 73 -9.36 -12.64 2.86
N GLN A 74 -8.11 -12.49 2.40
CA GLN A 74 -7.82 -11.89 1.09
C GLN A 74 -7.13 -12.84 0.12
N LEU A 75 -6.31 -13.79 0.60
CA LEU A 75 -5.43 -14.59 -0.27
C LEU A 75 -6.18 -15.50 -1.23
N GLU A 76 -7.07 -16.36 -0.73
CA GLU A 76 -7.85 -17.27 -1.60
C GLU A 76 -8.72 -16.50 -2.58
N GLN A 77 -9.33 -15.42 -2.09
CA GLN A 77 -10.18 -14.56 -2.92
C GLN A 77 -9.38 -13.89 -4.03
N ALA A 78 -8.17 -13.40 -3.74
CA ALA A 78 -7.29 -12.80 -4.75
C ALA A 78 -6.89 -13.81 -5.83
N ILE A 79 -6.55 -15.05 -5.44
CA ILE A 79 -6.16 -16.12 -6.38
C ILE A 79 -7.35 -16.52 -7.26
N ALA A 80 -8.54 -16.70 -6.66
CA ALA A 80 -9.76 -17.09 -7.37
C ALA A 80 -10.21 -16.06 -8.43
N MET A 81 -9.74 -14.81 -8.36
CA MET A 81 -10.01 -13.79 -9.38
C MET A 81 -9.22 -13.97 -10.67
N GLU A 82 -8.29 -14.93 -10.73
CA GLU A 82 -7.37 -15.16 -11.86
C GLU A 82 -6.68 -13.87 -12.32
N PRO A 83 -5.93 -13.22 -11.41
CA PRO A 83 -5.31 -11.93 -11.68
C PRO A 83 -4.23 -12.05 -12.75
N THR A 84 -4.00 -10.95 -13.46
CA THR A 84 -2.80 -10.77 -14.30
C THR A 84 -1.79 -9.83 -13.67
N LEU A 85 -2.21 -9.05 -12.67
CA LEU A 85 -1.38 -8.21 -11.84
C LEU A 85 -1.86 -8.35 -10.39
N ILE A 86 -0.93 -8.64 -9.48
CA ILE A 86 -1.18 -8.67 -8.04
C ILE A 86 -0.20 -7.72 -7.37
N THR A 87 -0.67 -6.93 -6.43
CA THR A 87 0.21 -6.17 -5.52
C THR A 87 0.00 -6.67 -4.11
N LEU A 88 1.08 -6.96 -3.38
CA LEU A 88 1.04 -7.35 -1.97
C LEU A 88 1.87 -6.39 -1.12
N TYR A 89 1.22 -5.76 -0.14
CA TYR A 89 1.90 -5.14 0.99
C TYR A 89 1.28 -5.63 2.30
N ALA A 90 2.07 -6.33 3.12
CA ALA A 90 1.64 -6.93 4.36
C ALA A 90 2.76 -6.87 5.41
N GLY A 91 2.45 -7.16 6.67
CA GLY A 91 3.46 -7.25 7.74
C GLY A 91 3.81 -5.91 8.42
N GLY A 92 3.41 -4.76 7.87
CA GLY A 92 3.67 -3.46 8.51
C GLY A 92 3.12 -3.37 9.94
N ASN A 93 1.88 -3.83 10.16
CA ASN A 93 1.27 -3.88 11.49
C ASN A 93 1.93 -4.91 12.43
N ASP A 94 2.44 -6.01 11.88
CA ASP A 94 3.10 -7.09 12.61
C ASP A 94 4.50 -6.68 13.11
N ILE A 95 5.25 -5.92 12.30
CA ILE A 95 6.56 -5.35 12.66
C ILE A 95 6.44 -4.39 13.84
N LEU A 96 5.36 -3.58 13.87
CA LEU A 96 5.04 -2.65 14.95
C LEU A 96 4.56 -3.34 16.24
N ASP A 97 4.34 -4.66 16.21
CA ASP A 97 4.00 -5.44 17.38
C ASP A 97 5.22 -6.19 17.93
N PHE A 98 5.73 -5.72 19.07
CA PHE A 98 6.92 -6.29 19.71
C PHE A 98 6.76 -7.77 20.11
N GLY A 99 5.52 -8.23 20.32
CA GLY A 99 5.23 -9.64 20.61
C GLY A 99 5.26 -10.56 19.39
N THR A 100 5.39 -10.01 18.17
CA THR A 100 5.45 -10.84 16.96
C THR A 100 6.80 -11.51 16.84
N ASP A 101 6.78 -12.83 16.66
CA ASP A 101 7.92 -13.63 16.21
C ASP A 101 8.22 -13.31 14.73
N MET A 102 9.40 -12.74 14.47
CA MET A 102 9.78 -12.33 13.12
C MET A 102 10.09 -13.52 12.22
N ASP A 103 10.60 -14.63 12.74
CA ASP A 103 10.95 -15.78 11.91
C ASP A 103 9.67 -16.46 11.42
N GLN A 104 8.67 -16.62 12.30
CA GLN A 104 7.35 -17.10 11.92
C GLN A 104 6.65 -16.16 10.93
N LEU A 105 6.72 -14.84 11.16
CA LEU A 105 6.16 -13.85 10.25
C LEU A 105 6.76 -13.96 8.84
N LEU A 106 8.09 -14.11 8.74
CA LEU A 106 8.78 -14.17 7.45
C LEU A 106 8.60 -15.50 6.74
N ALA A 107 8.49 -16.61 7.47
CA ALA A 107 8.11 -17.90 6.91
C ALA A 107 6.71 -17.85 6.30
N GLN A 108 5.72 -17.35 7.05
CA GLN A 108 4.36 -17.18 6.55
C GLN A 108 4.31 -16.20 5.36
N TYR A 109 5.08 -15.10 5.41
CA TYR A 109 5.14 -14.14 4.30
C TYR A 109 5.68 -14.79 3.02
N GLU A 110 6.70 -15.63 3.12
CA GLU A 110 7.21 -16.39 1.97
C GLU A 110 6.16 -17.35 1.40
N GLU A 111 5.41 -18.06 2.24
CA GLU A 111 4.33 -18.95 1.77
C GLU A 111 3.29 -18.16 0.96
N VAL A 112 2.88 -17.00 1.44
CA VAL A 112 1.95 -16.11 0.72
C VAL A 112 2.53 -15.69 -0.63
N VAL A 113 3.79 -15.21 -0.65
CA VAL A 113 4.46 -14.78 -1.88
C VAL A 113 4.56 -15.94 -2.88
N ALA A 114 4.93 -17.13 -2.43
CA ALA A 114 5.05 -18.32 -3.28
C ALA A 114 3.70 -18.66 -3.93
N ARG A 115 2.61 -18.62 -3.16
CA ARG A 115 1.26 -18.90 -3.66
C ARG A 115 0.78 -17.85 -4.65
N LEU A 116 1.03 -16.57 -4.39
CA LEU A 116 0.70 -15.49 -5.33
C LEU A 116 1.52 -15.59 -6.61
N ALA A 117 2.82 -15.90 -6.53
CA ALA A 117 3.68 -16.09 -7.69
C ALA A 117 3.24 -17.30 -8.54
N ALA A 118 2.77 -18.38 -7.91
CA ALA A 118 2.27 -19.57 -8.61
C ALA A 118 1.03 -19.32 -9.48
N THR A 119 0.34 -18.18 -9.32
CA THR A 119 -0.77 -17.78 -10.21
C THR A 119 -0.31 -17.43 -11.63
N GLY A 120 0.98 -17.16 -11.84
CA GLY A 120 1.52 -16.65 -13.10
C GLY A 120 1.22 -15.16 -13.36
N ALA A 121 0.53 -14.49 -12.42
CA ALA A 121 0.33 -13.04 -12.47
C ALA A 121 1.65 -12.31 -12.22
N THR A 122 1.76 -11.09 -12.76
CA THR A 122 2.83 -10.19 -12.37
C THR A 122 2.63 -9.78 -10.92
N LEU A 123 3.54 -10.22 -10.05
CA LEU A 123 3.50 -9.91 -8.63
C LEU A 123 4.34 -8.65 -8.35
N VAL A 124 3.78 -7.70 -7.62
CA VAL A 124 4.48 -6.51 -7.13
C VAL A 124 4.58 -6.58 -5.61
N LEU A 125 5.81 -6.51 -5.08
CA LEU A 125 6.11 -6.48 -3.66
C LEU A 125 6.68 -5.12 -3.25
N PHE A 126 6.47 -4.74 -2.00
CA PHE A 126 7.04 -3.50 -1.45
C PHE A 126 7.76 -3.77 -0.15
N THR A 127 8.91 -3.12 0.02
CA THR A 127 9.55 -2.98 1.32
C THR A 127 8.75 -2.04 2.22
N GLY A 128 8.89 -2.13 3.54
CA GLY A 128 8.43 -1.10 4.47
C GLY A 128 9.32 0.15 4.42
N PHE A 129 8.78 1.32 4.77
CA PHE A 129 9.53 2.58 4.78
C PHE A 129 10.42 2.77 6.02
N ASP A 130 11.55 3.48 5.87
CA ASP A 130 12.40 3.89 7.00
C ASP A 130 11.86 5.13 7.69
N VAL A 131 11.07 4.95 8.75
CA VAL A 131 10.74 6.08 9.62
C VAL A 131 12.00 6.44 10.39
N LYS A 132 12.49 7.69 10.27
CA LYS A 132 13.57 8.19 11.13
C LYS A 132 13.10 8.17 12.59
N VAL A 133 13.47 7.12 13.29
CA VAL A 133 13.06 6.86 14.66
C VAL A 133 14.11 7.34 15.67
N SER A 134 13.66 7.68 16.89
CA SER A 134 14.57 7.92 18.01
C SER A 134 15.24 6.62 18.46
N ALA A 135 16.36 6.70 19.21
CA ALA A 135 17.10 5.52 19.69
C ALA A 135 16.23 4.49 20.45
N VAL A 136 15.15 4.94 21.11
CA VAL A 136 14.20 4.09 21.84
C VAL A 136 13.44 3.12 20.91
N LEU A 137 13.31 3.45 19.63
CA LEU A 137 12.57 2.68 18.63
C LEU A 137 13.51 1.93 17.66
N GLU A 138 14.82 1.90 17.93
CA GLU A 138 15.82 1.18 17.15
C GLU A 138 15.51 -0.32 16.94
N PRO A 139 14.92 -1.06 17.91
CA PRO A 139 14.54 -2.45 17.66
C PRO A 139 13.50 -2.61 16.53
N LEU A 140 12.57 -1.67 16.36
CA LEU A 140 11.61 -1.69 15.25
C LEU A 140 12.32 -1.48 13.91
N LYS A 141 13.35 -0.63 13.88
CA LYS A 141 14.18 -0.43 12.69
C LYS A 141 14.91 -1.70 12.29
N LYS A 142 15.48 -2.44 13.25
CA LYS A 142 16.11 -3.75 13.00
C LYS A 142 15.11 -4.76 12.42
N ARG A 143 13.91 -4.85 13.00
CA ARG A 143 12.82 -5.72 12.51
C ARG A 143 12.42 -5.34 11.07
N ASN A 144 12.26 -4.06 10.78
CA ASN A 144 11.93 -3.58 9.44
C ASN A 144 13.08 -3.83 8.43
N THR A 145 14.34 -3.71 8.87
CA THR A 145 15.51 -4.03 8.04
C THR A 145 15.54 -5.51 7.66
N LEU A 146 15.26 -6.40 8.63
CA LEU A 146 15.15 -7.84 8.39
C LEU A 146 14.00 -8.17 7.42
N TYR A 147 12.83 -7.59 7.66
CA TYR A 147 11.67 -7.72 6.77
C TYR A 147 12.01 -7.26 5.35
N ASN A 148 12.59 -6.07 5.19
CA ASN A 148 12.92 -5.53 3.87
C ASN A 148 13.97 -6.35 3.14
N ARG A 149 14.98 -6.87 3.85
CA ARG A 149 15.93 -7.81 3.25
C ARG A 149 15.19 -9.03 2.70
N ARG A 150 14.29 -9.62 3.50
CA ARG A 150 13.53 -10.79 3.07
C ARG A 150 12.61 -10.51 1.88
N VAL A 151 11.93 -9.36 1.86
CA VAL A 151 11.10 -8.95 0.71
C VAL A 151 11.93 -8.86 -0.57
N ARG A 152 13.13 -8.27 -0.51
CA ARG A 152 14.05 -8.18 -1.66
C ARG A 152 14.49 -9.57 -2.15
N GLU A 153 14.87 -10.45 -1.23
CA GLU A 153 15.24 -11.83 -1.56
C GLU A 153 14.09 -12.59 -2.23
N LEU A 154 12.87 -12.47 -1.69
CA LEU A 154 11.69 -13.14 -2.24
C LEU A 154 11.29 -12.57 -3.60
N ALA A 155 11.41 -11.25 -3.79
CA ALA A 155 11.17 -10.64 -5.09
C ALA A 155 12.11 -11.20 -6.16
N ALA A 156 13.41 -11.33 -5.83
CA ALA A 156 14.38 -11.95 -6.73
C ALA A 156 14.09 -13.45 -6.95
N LYS A 157 13.78 -14.19 -5.88
CA LYS A 157 13.49 -15.65 -5.93
C LYS A 157 12.29 -15.99 -6.80
N TYR A 158 11.22 -15.20 -6.70
CA TYR A 158 9.95 -15.48 -7.40
C TYR A 158 9.71 -14.59 -8.63
N GLY A 159 10.71 -13.80 -9.05
CA GLY A 159 10.60 -12.92 -10.22
C GLY A 159 9.56 -11.80 -10.06
N ALA A 160 9.27 -11.37 -8.83
CA ALA A 160 8.34 -10.28 -8.57
C ALA A 160 8.97 -8.92 -8.86
N VAL A 161 8.16 -7.97 -9.31
CA VAL A 161 8.53 -6.57 -9.42
C VAL A 161 8.67 -5.99 -8.01
N LEU A 162 9.87 -5.57 -7.66
CA LEU A 162 10.13 -4.92 -6.38
C LEU A 162 9.93 -3.41 -6.50
N VAL A 163 9.05 -2.85 -5.68
CA VAL A 163 8.99 -1.41 -5.41
C VAL A 163 9.69 -1.16 -4.07
N ASP A 164 10.96 -0.78 -4.14
CA ASP A 164 11.80 -0.56 -2.94
C ASP A 164 11.46 0.78 -2.27
N TYR A 165 10.30 0.79 -1.60
CA TYR A 165 9.73 1.92 -0.90
C TYR A 165 10.69 2.57 0.11
N TRP A 166 11.60 1.77 0.70
CA TRP A 166 12.63 2.25 1.62
C TRP A 166 13.58 3.26 0.98
N CYS A 167 13.86 3.11 -0.33
CA CYS A 167 14.81 3.96 -1.05
C CYS A 167 14.21 5.28 -1.54
N PHE A 168 12.92 5.52 -1.35
CA PHE A 168 12.28 6.74 -1.85
C PHE A 168 12.51 7.94 -0.94
N GLU A 169 13.53 8.74 -1.26
CA GLU A 169 13.90 9.95 -0.52
C GLU A 169 12.76 10.98 -0.42
N ALA A 170 11.82 10.97 -1.37
CA ALA A 170 10.68 11.86 -1.36
C ALA A 170 9.87 11.76 -0.05
N PHE A 171 9.83 10.59 0.57
CA PHE A 171 9.14 10.34 1.83
C PHE A 171 9.90 10.84 3.07
N HIS A 172 11.10 11.40 2.93
CA HIS A 172 11.70 12.21 3.99
C HIS A 172 10.96 13.54 4.20
N ASP A 173 10.21 14.01 3.20
CA ASP A 173 9.35 15.18 3.36
C ASP A 173 8.08 14.82 4.15
N ARG A 174 7.85 15.53 5.25
CA ARG A 174 6.68 15.36 6.12
C ARG A 174 5.35 15.55 5.38
N ARG A 175 5.33 16.29 4.27
CA ARG A 175 4.13 16.53 3.43
C ARG A 175 3.72 15.30 2.63
N MET A 176 4.59 14.30 2.51
CA MET A 176 4.23 12.98 1.94
C MET A 176 3.40 12.12 2.89
N TRP A 177 3.26 12.53 4.15
CA TRP A 177 2.53 11.81 5.20
C TRP A 177 1.27 12.56 5.61
N ASP A 178 0.24 11.84 6.02
CA ASP A 178 -0.94 12.41 6.66
C ASP A 178 -0.57 12.92 8.07
N THR A 179 -1.53 13.56 8.73
CA THR A 179 -1.43 14.15 10.06
C THR A 179 -0.98 13.17 11.15
N ASP A 180 -1.23 11.87 10.98
CA ASP A 180 -0.76 10.81 11.87
C ASP A 180 0.73 10.46 11.69
N ARG A 181 1.37 10.93 10.62
CA ARG A 181 2.78 10.71 10.26
C ARG A 181 3.16 9.23 10.04
N LEU A 182 2.15 8.39 9.80
CA LEU A 182 2.31 6.96 9.53
C LEU A 182 1.76 6.61 8.17
N HIS A 183 0.59 7.14 7.82
CA HIS A 183 -0.04 6.90 6.54
C HIS A 183 0.37 7.96 5.52
N MET A 184 0.38 7.59 4.24
CA MET A 184 0.71 8.53 3.18
C MET A 184 -0.37 9.59 3.03
N SER A 185 0.02 10.83 2.79
CA SER A 185 -0.91 11.85 2.34
C SER A 185 -1.39 11.55 0.91
N LYS A 186 -2.38 12.30 0.44
CA LYS A 186 -2.75 12.35 -0.98
C LYS A 186 -1.55 12.53 -1.93
N ALA A 187 -0.54 13.28 -1.52
CA ALA A 187 0.66 13.49 -2.33
C ALA A 187 1.58 12.26 -2.31
N GLY A 188 1.79 11.64 -1.15
CA GLY A 188 2.50 10.37 -1.02
C GLY A 188 1.86 9.26 -1.85
N HIS A 189 0.53 9.13 -1.82
CA HIS A 189 -0.19 8.15 -2.65
C HIS A 189 -0.09 8.43 -4.16
N LYS A 190 0.01 9.70 -4.58
CA LYS A 190 0.27 10.03 -5.99
C LYS A 190 1.69 9.66 -6.39
N TYR A 191 2.68 9.95 -5.53
CA TYR A 191 4.08 9.61 -5.75
C TYR A 191 4.25 8.09 -5.86
N LEU A 192 3.73 7.33 -4.92
CA LEU A 192 3.82 5.87 -4.95
C LEU A 192 3.13 5.28 -6.19
N ALA A 193 1.96 5.81 -6.58
CA ALA A 193 1.29 5.35 -7.80
C ALA A 193 2.14 5.59 -9.05
N ALA A 194 2.87 6.72 -9.13
CA ALA A 194 3.84 6.95 -10.21
C ALA A 194 4.97 5.93 -10.16
N GLN A 195 5.60 5.73 -9.00
CA GLN A 195 6.68 4.75 -8.85
C GLN A 195 6.25 3.33 -9.25
N VAL A 196 5.06 2.87 -8.83
CA VAL A 196 4.54 1.55 -9.23
C VAL A 196 4.39 1.45 -10.75
N LEU A 197 3.83 2.48 -11.40
CA LEU A 197 3.64 2.47 -12.84
C LEU A 197 4.96 2.53 -13.59
N ASP A 198 5.96 3.28 -13.09
CA ASP A 198 7.32 3.32 -13.63
C ASP A 198 7.98 1.92 -13.56
N HIS A 199 7.88 1.22 -12.42
CA HIS A 199 8.41 -0.14 -12.26
C HIS A 199 7.68 -1.17 -13.13
N LEU A 200 6.40 -0.93 -13.46
CA LEU A 200 5.62 -1.74 -14.39
C LEU A 200 5.83 -1.35 -15.87
N GLY A 201 6.59 -0.29 -16.15
CA GLY A 201 6.81 0.21 -17.52
C GLY A 201 5.57 0.82 -18.17
N VAL A 202 4.60 1.30 -17.39
CA VAL A 202 3.32 1.82 -17.89
C VAL A 202 3.39 3.34 -18.07
N PRO A 203 3.24 3.88 -19.30
CA PRO A 203 3.28 5.31 -19.51
C PRO A 203 2.16 6.04 -18.76
N HIS A 204 2.52 7.08 -17.99
CA HIS A 204 1.53 7.85 -17.24
C HIS A 204 1.84 9.35 -17.19
N LYS A 205 0.79 10.14 -17.01
CA LYS A 205 0.85 11.60 -16.81
C LYS A 205 0.45 11.96 -15.37
N ILE A 206 1.16 11.40 -14.40
CA ILE A 206 0.97 11.76 -12.98
C ILE A 206 1.90 12.94 -12.71
N SER A 207 1.31 14.11 -12.47
CA SER A 207 2.06 15.27 -12.01
C SER A 207 2.25 15.18 -10.50
N LEU A 208 3.52 15.20 -10.09
CA LEU A 208 3.95 15.32 -8.71
C LEU A 208 4.03 16.81 -8.37
N LYS A 209 3.62 17.16 -7.15
CA LYS A 209 3.71 18.53 -6.69
C LYS A 209 5.13 18.77 -6.22
N GLU A 210 5.83 19.69 -6.87
CA GLU A 210 7.05 20.26 -6.33
C GLU A 210 6.69 21.23 -5.21
N TRP A 211 7.48 21.19 -4.15
CA TRP A 211 7.27 22.06 -3.01
C TRP A 211 8.54 22.82 -2.68
N GLU A 212 8.35 24.09 -2.35
CA GLU A 212 9.40 24.86 -1.70
C GLU A 212 9.87 24.19 -0.40
N PRO A 213 11.14 24.36 -0.02
CA PRO A 213 11.66 23.88 1.26
C PRO A 213 10.75 24.32 2.42
N PRO A 214 10.47 23.43 3.39
CA PRO A 214 9.63 23.78 4.52
C PRO A 214 10.26 24.90 5.33
N ALA A 215 9.45 25.89 5.73
CA ALA A 215 9.90 26.96 6.62
C ALA A 215 10.47 26.39 7.93
N ARG A 216 11.58 26.96 8.39
CA ARG A 216 12.18 26.59 9.68
C ARG A 216 11.18 26.84 10.79
N THR A 217 10.98 25.84 11.64
CA THR A 217 10.10 25.94 12.82
C THR A 217 10.93 26.24 14.05
N THR A 218 10.40 27.07 14.94
CA THR A 218 11.01 27.28 16.26
C THR A 218 10.91 26.00 17.09
N LEU A 219 11.83 25.81 18.05
CA LEU A 219 11.80 24.67 18.98
C LEU A 219 10.47 24.58 19.74
N ARG A 220 9.94 25.73 20.20
CA ARG A 220 8.66 25.81 20.92
C ARG A 220 7.47 25.35 20.07
N ASP A 221 7.43 25.75 18.80
CA ASP A 221 6.35 25.34 17.90
C ASP A 221 6.47 23.87 17.51
N TRP A 222 7.70 23.36 17.36
CA TRP A 222 7.96 21.95 17.18
C TRP A 222 7.43 21.15 18.39
N GLU A 223 7.79 21.52 19.62
CA GLU A 223 7.33 20.84 20.85
C GLU A 223 5.81 20.82 20.96
N ARG A 224 5.15 21.97 20.73
CA ARG A 224 3.67 22.07 20.73
C ARG A 224 3.03 21.17 19.69
N ARG A 225 3.63 21.02 18.51
CA ARG A 225 3.15 20.10 17.47
C ARG A 225 3.42 18.64 17.82
N GLN A 226 4.50 18.33 18.53
CA GLN A 226 4.77 16.96 19.01
C GLN A 226 3.75 16.54 20.06
N ARG A 227 3.49 17.37 21.08
CA ARG A 227 2.52 17.04 22.14
C ARG A 227 1.11 16.80 21.58
N ARG A 228 0.65 17.67 20.67
CA ARG A 228 -0.62 17.47 19.98
C ARG A 228 -0.66 16.16 19.19
N TRP A 229 0.37 15.87 18.41
CA TRP A 229 0.44 14.62 17.66
C TRP A 229 0.42 13.38 18.56
N VAL A 230 1.12 13.41 19.70
CA VAL A 230 1.08 12.31 20.68
C VAL A 230 -0.34 12.12 21.22
N ASN A 231 -1.01 13.20 21.61
CA ASN A 231 -2.36 13.14 22.18
C ASN A 231 -3.42 12.71 21.16
N ASP A 232 -3.34 13.22 19.93
CA ASP A 232 -4.37 13.02 18.92
C ASP A 232 -4.24 11.66 18.20
N TRP A 233 -3.03 11.11 18.11
CA TRP A 233 -2.75 9.93 17.28
C TRP A 233 -2.09 8.77 18.02
N VAL A 234 -1.02 9.04 18.80
CA VAL A 234 -0.25 7.98 19.45
C VAL A 234 -1.02 7.36 20.60
N LEU A 235 -1.49 8.16 21.58
CA LEU A 235 -2.24 7.65 22.73
C LEU A 235 -3.51 6.89 22.31
N PRO A 236 -4.34 7.38 21.37
CA PRO A 236 -5.51 6.63 20.90
C PRO A 236 -5.14 5.31 20.20
N LEU A 237 -4.04 5.28 19.44
CA LEU A 237 -3.56 4.04 18.81
C LEU A 237 -3.18 2.99 19.86
N PHE A 238 -2.39 3.38 20.86
CA PHE A 238 -2.04 2.50 21.98
C PHE A 238 -3.27 2.04 22.76
N GLY A 239 -4.20 2.95 23.05
CA GLY A 239 -5.46 2.62 23.73
C GLY A 239 -6.33 1.64 22.94
N ARG A 240 -6.40 1.76 21.62
CA ARG A 240 -7.08 0.77 20.75
C ARG A 240 -6.36 -0.57 20.77
N LYS A 241 -5.03 -0.58 20.67
CA LYS A 241 -4.21 -1.80 20.71
C LYS A 241 -4.41 -2.58 22.01
N LEU A 242 -4.45 -1.90 23.16
CA LEU A 242 -4.72 -2.52 24.46
C LEU A 242 -6.14 -3.12 24.56
N ARG A 243 -7.12 -2.50 23.89
CA ARG A 243 -8.51 -3.00 23.85
C ARG A 243 -8.75 -4.05 22.76
N GLY A 244 -7.76 -4.38 21.94
CA GLY A 244 -7.90 -5.30 20.81
C GLY A 244 -8.84 -4.79 19.70
N VAL A 245 -9.15 -3.50 19.65
CA VAL A 245 -10.08 -2.92 18.65
C VAL A 245 -9.29 -2.50 17.41
N THR A 246 -9.69 -2.95 16.22
CA THR A 246 -9.11 -2.47 14.96
C THR A 246 -10.08 -1.54 14.22
N LEU A 247 -9.53 -0.59 13.44
CA LEU A 247 -10.36 0.38 12.71
C LEU A 247 -11.01 -0.21 11.44
N GLY A 248 -10.63 -1.42 11.07
CA GLY A 248 -11.09 -2.12 9.88
C GLY A 248 -12.15 -3.18 10.13
N ASP A 249 -12.46 -3.51 11.39
CA ASP A 249 -13.30 -4.67 11.73
C ASP A 249 -14.72 -4.61 11.15
N SER A 250 -15.27 -3.40 10.97
CA SER A 250 -16.61 -3.18 10.40
C SER A 250 -16.59 -2.81 8.91
N LEU A 251 -15.42 -2.85 8.26
CA LEU A 251 -15.28 -2.48 6.85
C LEU A 251 -15.26 -3.73 5.98
N SER A 252 -15.86 -3.62 4.80
CA SER A 252 -15.65 -4.56 3.71
C SER A 252 -14.57 -4.05 2.76
N PRO A 253 -13.97 -4.94 1.93
CA PRO A 253 -13.13 -4.52 0.82
C PRO A 253 -13.80 -3.43 -0.02
N ARG A 254 -13.05 -2.42 -0.43
CA ARG A 254 -13.60 -1.33 -1.25
C ARG A 254 -14.13 -1.84 -2.59
N TRP A 255 -13.42 -2.79 -3.18
CA TRP A 255 -13.82 -3.47 -4.41
C TRP A 255 -13.66 -4.98 -4.19
N PRO A 256 -14.68 -5.65 -3.59
CA PRO A 256 -14.59 -7.07 -3.23
C PRO A 256 -14.61 -7.98 -4.46
N GLU A 257 -15.09 -7.47 -5.60
CA GLU A 257 -15.06 -8.16 -6.89
C GLU A 257 -14.42 -7.24 -7.94
N PRO A 258 -13.79 -7.80 -9.00
CA PRO A 258 -13.17 -6.99 -10.04
C PRO A 258 -14.19 -6.12 -10.78
N VAL A 259 -14.11 -4.80 -10.58
CA VAL A 259 -14.93 -3.83 -11.32
C VAL A 259 -14.22 -3.38 -12.58
N LYS A 260 -14.96 -3.25 -13.69
CA LYS A 260 -14.41 -2.69 -14.94
C LYS A 260 -14.03 -1.23 -14.74
N VAL A 261 -12.77 -0.89 -14.94
CA VAL A 261 -12.26 0.46 -14.71
C VAL A 261 -12.55 1.35 -15.93
N PRO A 262 -13.34 2.44 -15.78
CA PRO A 262 -13.64 3.33 -16.90
C PRO A 262 -12.40 4.08 -17.39
N ARG A 263 -12.09 3.98 -18.70
CA ARG A 263 -10.96 4.69 -19.34
C ARG A 263 -11.02 6.21 -19.13
N LYS A 264 -12.23 6.79 -19.21
CA LYS A 264 -12.49 8.22 -18.96
C LYS A 264 -13.21 8.36 -17.62
N GLY A 265 -12.74 9.28 -16.78
CA GLY A 265 -13.35 9.59 -15.48
C GLY A 265 -12.93 8.65 -14.33
N GLY A 266 -12.37 7.46 -14.63
CA GLY A 266 -11.81 6.55 -13.62
C GLY A 266 -12.87 5.93 -12.72
N LEU A 267 -12.46 5.45 -11.55
CA LEU A 267 -13.32 4.70 -10.62
C LEU A 267 -14.48 5.54 -10.06
N LYS A 268 -14.36 6.87 -10.04
CA LYS A 268 -15.43 7.77 -9.58
C LYS A 268 -16.71 7.65 -10.39
N LYS A 269 -16.61 7.30 -11.68
CA LYS A 269 -17.78 7.07 -12.54
C LYS A 269 -18.63 5.88 -12.08
N LEU A 270 -18.04 4.92 -11.36
CA LEU A 270 -18.80 3.79 -10.82
C LEU A 270 -19.74 4.23 -9.70
N MET A 271 -19.54 5.42 -9.14
CA MET A 271 -20.31 6.00 -8.03
C MET A 271 -21.32 7.05 -8.50
N GLU A 272 -21.35 7.38 -9.80
CA GLU A 272 -22.38 8.23 -10.38
C GLU A 272 -23.66 7.39 -10.54
N PRO A 273 -24.86 7.94 -10.22
CA PRO A 273 -26.11 7.24 -10.50
C PRO A 273 -26.17 6.90 -11.99
N ARG A 274 -26.58 5.67 -12.31
CA ARG A 274 -26.87 5.30 -13.70
C ARG A 274 -28.23 5.94 -14.05
N ASP A 275 -28.23 6.82 -15.04
CA ASP A 275 -29.45 7.36 -15.65
C ASP A 275 -30.30 6.25 -16.27
#